data_AF-R9GRI2-F1
#
_entry.id   AF-R9GRI2-F1
#
_cell.length_a   1.000
_cell.length_b   1.000
_cell.length_c   1.000
_cell.angle_alpha   90.00
_cell.angle_beta   90.00
_cell.angle_gamma   90.00
#
_symmetry.space_group_name_H-M   'P 1'
#
loop_
_entity.id
_entity.type
_entity.pdbx_description
1 polymer ?
#
loop_
_entity_poly.entity_id
_entity_poly.type
_entity_poly.pdbx_seq_one_letter_code
_entity_poly.pdbx_strand_id
1 'polypeptide(L)'
;MLPATDPVLNGSYRGIRPRVERPTKSVYENYSKYNVQATTPMKQVDGAESYFLRAEGALRGWNMGGTPQALYEAGIRASLKLNGVSEGNYLNSTSMQLAYVDPKRPDYNSARLSDVTVKWDESATFEQKLEKIITQKWIAVFPEGTEAWAEFRRTDYPKLYYIMSPQNPLLPLGTYIKRLTYPLTQVVSSSKEAYDAAVSSYLGGKDDENVKFYWMK
;
A
#
# COMPACT_ATOMS: atom_id res chain seq x y z
N MET A 1 -5.00 -1.12 -15.29
CA MET A 1 -6.14 -0.22 -14.98
C MET A 1 -6.75 0.29 -16.28
N LEU A 2 -8.00 0.73 -16.25
CA LEU A 2 -8.66 1.46 -17.33
C LEU A 2 -8.48 2.98 -17.09
N PRO A 3 -8.18 3.77 -18.14
CA PRO A 3 -8.04 5.22 -18.02
C PRO A 3 -9.36 5.87 -17.56
N ALA A 4 -9.28 7.07 -16.97
CA ALA A 4 -10.46 7.83 -16.61
C ALA A 4 -11.27 8.26 -17.85
N THR A 5 -12.59 8.22 -17.75
CA THR A 5 -13.53 8.70 -18.77
C THR A 5 -14.05 10.10 -18.48
N ASP A 6 -13.66 10.71 -17.34
CA ASP A 6 -14.01 12.08 -17.03
C ASP A 6 -13.32 13.04 -18.01
N PRO A 7 -14.06 13.95 -18.68
CA PRO A 7 -13.47 14.88 -19.65
C PRO A 7 -12.34 15.73 -19.08
N VAL A 8 -12.40 16.09 -17.80
CA VAL A 8 -11.36 16.92 -17.15
C VAL A 8 -10.06 16.12 -16.95
N LEU A 9 -10.16 14.81 -16.78
CA LEU A 9 -9.00 13.94 -16.61
C LEU A 9 -8.39 13.49 -17.94
N ASN A 10 -9.08 13.69 -19.06
CA ASN A 10 -8.58 13.47 -20.42
C ASN A 10 -7.81 12.14 -20.60
N GLY A 11 -8.39 11.03 -20.15
CA GLY A 11 -7.77 9.70 -20.27
C GLY A 11 -6.61 9.43 -19.32
N SER A 12 -6.28 10.34 -18.39
CA SER A 12 -5.25 10.10 -17.38
C SER A 12 -5.64 8.98 -16.41
N TYR A 13 -4.63 8.34 -15.81
CA TYR A 13 -4.83 7.40 -14.72
C TYR A 13 -4.96 8.16 -13.39
N ARG A 14 -6.17 8.13 -12.80
CA ARG A 14 -6.48 8.83 -11.56
C ARG A 14 -7.37 7.97 -10.68
N GLY A 15 -6.84 7.58 -9.52
CA GLY A 15 -7.61 7.00 -8.43
C GLY A 15 -8.30 8.06 -7.58
N ILE A 16 -9.12 7.62 -6.64
CA ILE A 16 -9.80 8.49 -5.67
C ILE A 16 -9.05 8.38 -4.34
N ARG A 17 -8.76 9.51 -3.71
CA ARG A 17 -8.12 9.52 -2.38
C ARG A 17 -8.96 8.75 -1.35
N PRO A 18 -8.34 8.04 -0.38
CA PRO A 18 -9.09 7.32 0.65
C PRO A 18 -10.01 8.26 1.44
N ARG A 19 -11.26 7.83 1.59
CA ARG A 19 -12.27 8.45 2.46
C ARG A 19 -12.51 9.94 2.19
N VAL A 20 -12.59 10.29 0.90
CA VAL A 20 -13.26 11.52 0.46
C VAL A 20 -14.74 11.44 0.77
N GLU A 21 -15.35 12.54 1.21
CA GLU A 21 -16.80 12.63 1.31
C GLU A 21 -17.39 12.56 -0.09
N ARG A 22 -18.32 11.64 -0.31
CA ARG A 22 -18.97 11.41 -1.61
C ARG A 22 -20.46 11.74 -1.47
N PRO A 23 -20.88 13.00 -1.72
CA PRO A 23 -22.30 13.35 -1.67
C PRO A 23 -23.13 12.49 -2.64
N THR A 24 -22.58 12.19 -3.82
CA THR A 24 -23.18 11.30 -4.81
C THR A 24 -22.11 10.47 -5.53
N LYS A 25 -22.52 9.32 -6.09
CA LYS A 25 -21.66 8.44 -6.89
C LYS A 25 -21.13 9.13 -8.16
N SER A 26 -21.94 9.98 -8.77
CA SER A 26 -21.64 10.65 -10.05
C SER A 26 -20.41 11.55 -10.03
N VAL A 27 -19.98 12.00 -8.84
CA VAL A 27 -18.77 12.83 -8.70
C VAL A 27 -17.51 12.11 -9.18
N TYR A 28 -17.40 10.80 -8.94
CA TYR A 28 -16.15 10.05 -9.19
C TYR A 28 -16.33 8.81 -10.08
N GLU A 29 -17.53 8.54 -10.60
CA GLU A 29 -17.80 7.31 -11.36
C GLU A 29 -17.02 7.16 -12.67
N ASN A 30 -16.48 8.28 -13.17
CA ASN A 30 -15.69 8.37 -14.40
C ASN A 30 -14.18 8.46 -14.15
N TYR A 31 -13.72 8.25 -12.91
CA TYR A 31 -12.30 8.08 -12.60
C TYR A 31 -11.80 6.69 -13.06
N SER A 32 -10.50 6.45 -12.97
CA SER A 32 -9.89 5.19 -13.41
C SER A 32 -10.46 3.98 -12.67
N LYS A 33 -10.62 2.88 -13.41
CA LYS A 33 -11.19 1.63 -12.91
C LYS A 33 -10.16 0.51 -12.96
N TYR A 34 -10.38 -0.52 -12.15
CA TYR A 34 -9.63 -1.75 -12.28
C TYR A 34 -9.92 -2.40 -13.64
N ASN A 35 -8.87 -2.89 -14.28
CA ASN A 35 -8.99 -3.65 -15.52
C ASN A 35 -9.09 -5.13 -15.16
N VAL A 36 -10.26 -5.54 -14.69
CA VAL A 36 -10.54 -6.91 -14.22
C VAL A 36 -11.83 -7.41 -14.86
N GLN A 37 -11.88 -8.69 -15.15
CA GLN A 37 -13.04 -9.42 -15.61
C GLN A 37 -13.39 -10.51 -14.59
N ALA A 38 -14.60 -11.08 -14.66
CA ALA A 38 -15.01 -12.17 -13.77
C ALA A 38 -14.08 -13.40 -13.85
N THR A 39 -13.38 -13.57 -14.98
CA THR A 39 -12.42 -14.64 -15.24
C THR A 39 -10.97 -14.26 -14.90
N THR A 40 -10.69 -13.02 -14.48
CA THR A 40 -9.33 -12.61 -14.11
C THR A 40 -8.89 -13.38 -12.87
N PRO A 41 -7.76 -14.10 -12.91
CA PRO A 41 -7.25 -14.84 -11.75
C PRO A 41 -6.98 -13.90 -10.57
N MET A 42 -7.30 -14.35 -9.36
CA MET A 42 -6.94 -13.64 -8.14
C MET A 42 -5.49 -13.94 -7.77
N LYS A 43 -4.63 -12.92 -7.82
CA LYS A 43 -3.26 -12.99 -7.30
C LYS A 43 -3.30 -13.18 -5.78
N GLN A 44 -2.59 -14.20 -5.30
CA GLN A 44 -2.37 -14.44 -3.87
C GLN A 44 -0.91 -14.15 -3.49
N VAL A 45 0.03 -14.75 -4.24
CA VAL A 45 1.48 -14.55 -4.09
C VAL A 45 2.09 -14.39 -5.48
N ASP A 46 3.12 -13.56 -5.61
CA ASP A 46 3.83 -13.29 -6.86
C ASP A 46 5.33 -13.62 -6.73
N GLY A 47 5.95 -14.11 -7.80
CA GLY A 47 7.40 -14.27 -7.86
C GLY A 47 8.16 -12.94 -7.71
N ALA A 48 7.57 -11.82 -8.14
CA ALA A 48 8.13 -10.50 -7.89
C ALA A 48 8.27 -10.19 -6.40
N GLU A 49 7.28 -10.60 -5.60
CA GLU A 49 7.26 -10.43 -4.14
C GLU A 49 8.47 -11.10 -3.48
N SER A 50 8.80 -12.32 -3.92
CA SER A 50 9.96 -13.07 -3.40
C SER A 50 11.28 -12.34 -3.63
N TYR A 51 11.44 -11.64 -4.75
CA TYR A 51 12.62 -10.84 -5.02
C TYR A 51 12.70 -9.62 -4.09
N PHE A 52 11.58 -8.94 -3.83
CA PHE A 52 11.56 -7.80 -2.92
C PHE A 52 11.80 -8.21 -1.46
N LEU A 53 11.26 -9.35 -1.03
CA LEU A 53 11.58 -9.94 0.29
C LEU A 53 13.08 -10.23 0.41
N ARG A 54 13.69 -10.82 -0.62
CA ARG A 54 15.15 -11.05 -0.67
C ARG A 54 15.93 -9.74 -0.72
N ALA A 55 15.46 -8.72 -1.44
CA ALA A 55 16.10 -7.41 -1.49
C ALA A 55 16.13 -6.74 -0.11
N GLU A 56 15.01 -6.77 0.62
CA GLU A 56 14.95 -6.29 1.99
C GLU A 56 15.85 -7.12 2.92
N GLY A 57 15.81 -8.45 2.81
CA GLY A 57 16.69 -9.33 3.59
C GLY A 57 18.16 -9.02 3.37
N ALA A 58 18.57 -8.83 2.11
CA ALA A 58 19.93 -8.43 1.76
C ALA A 58 20.28 -7.04 2.32
N LEU A 59 19.34 -6.08 2.25
CA LEU A 59 19.52 -4.74 2.80
C LEU A 59 19.71 -4.77 4.33
N ARG A 60 19.10 -5.75 5.01
CA ARG A 60 19.26 -6.02 6.44
C ARG A 60 20.50 -6.87 6.76
N GLY A 61 21.34 -7.20 5.77
CA GLY A 61 22.58 -7.95 5.94
C GLY A 61 22.42 -9.47 5.95
N TRP A 62 21.27 -10.01 5.56
CA TRP A 62 21.07 -11.46 5.46
C TRP A 62 21.65 -12.01 4.15
N ASN A 63 22.11 -13.26 4.16
CA ASN A 63 22.57 -13.92 2.95
C ASN A 63 21.38 -14.36 2.07
N MET A 64 20.96 -13.48 1.17
CA MET A 64 19.83 -13.70 0.26
C MET A 64 20.25 -14.13 -1.15
N GLY A 65 21.53 -14.44 -1.36
CA GLY A 65 22.05 -14.86 -2.67
C GLY A 65 22.00 -13.77 -3.74
N GLY A 66 22.27 -12.52 -3.36
CA GLY A 66 22.30 -11.36 -4.26
C GLY A 66 22.42 -10.04 -3.48
N THR A 67 22.87 -8.98 -4.15
CA THR A 67 22.89 -7.62 -3.58
C THR A 67 21.47 -7.04 -3.51
N PRO A 68 21.19 -6.08 -2.60
CA PRO A 68 19.89 -5.38 -2.56
C PRO A 68 19.46 -4.82 -3.93
N GLN A 69 20.38 -4.17 -4.66
CA GLN A 69 20.12 -3.63 -5.99
C GLN A 69 19.67 -4.71 -6.99
N ALA A 70 20.50 -5.75 -7.19
CA ALA A 70 20.21 -6.79 -8.16
C ALA A 70 18.86 -7.48 -7.90
N LEU A 71 18.52 -7.72 -6.62
CA LEU A 71 17.26 -8.33 -6.22
C LEU A 71 16.07 -7.38 -6.41
N TYR A 72 16.24 -6.09 -6.06
CA TYR A 72 15.25 -5.04 -6.30
C TYR A 72 14.89 -4.92 -7.80
N GLU A 73 15.91 -4.82 -8.66
CA GLU A 73 15.70 -4.73 -10.10
C GLU A 73 15.10 -6.01 -10.69
N ALA A 74 15.49 -7.20 -10.17
CA ALA A 74 14.89 -8.47 -10.57
C ALA A 74 13.40 -8.55 -10.20
N GLY A 75 13.00 -8.02 -9.03
CA GLY A 75 11.60 -7.92 -8.63
C GLY A 75 10.78 -7.03 -9.56
N ILE A 76 11.33 -5.89 -9.96
CA ILE A 76 10.69 -5.00 -10.95
C ILE A 76 10.53 -5.72 -12.30
N ARG A 77 11.59 -6.35 -12.80
CA ARG A 77 11.55 -7.12 -14.07
C ARG A 77 10.51 -8.24 -14.03
N ALA A 78 10.45 -8.99 -12.93
CA ALA A 78 9.48 -10.05 -12.73
C ALA A 78 8.03 -9.50 -12.78
N SER A 79 7.78 -8.38 -12.09
CA SER A 79 6.46 -7.73 -12.09
C SER A 79 6.05 -7.23 -13.49
N LEU A 80 6.96 -6.54 -14.19
CA LEU A 80 6.70 -6.05 -15.54
C LEU A 80 6.43 -7.19 -16.53
N LYS A 81 7.24 -8.26 -16.47
CA LYS A 81 7.04 -9.47 -17.28
C LYS A 81 5.68 -10.10 -17.04
N LEU A 82 5.27 -10.27 -15.77
CA LEU A 82 3.97 -10.84 -15.43
C LEU A 82 2.81 -10.02 -16.01
N ASN A 83 2.96 -8.70 -16.07
CA ASN A 83 1.94 -7.79 -16.60
C ASN A 83 2.08 -7.54 -18.12
N GLY A 84 3.02 -8.20 -18.81
CA GLY A 84 3.25 -8.02 -20.25
C GLY A 84 3.77 -6.62 -20.61
N VAL A 85 4.44 -5.94 -19.68
CA VAL A 85 4.98 -4.58 -19.87
C VAL A 85 6.48 -4.66 -20.14
N SER A 86 6.95 -3.91 -21.15
CA SER A 86 8.39 -3.77 -21.43
C SER A 86 9.08 -2.91 -20.36
N GLU A 87 10.32 -3.27 -20.00
CA GLU A 87 11.13 -2.50 -19.04
C GLU A 87 11.40 -1.06 -19.53
N GLY A 88 11.69 -0.89 -20.82
CA GLY A 88 12.08 0.41 -21.38
C GLY A 88 13.20 1.06 -20.55
N ASN A 89 12.96 2.28 -20.09
CA ASN A 89 13.88 3.02 -19.21
C ASN A 89 13.45 3.05 -17.74
N TYR A 90 12.52 2.17 -17.33
CA TYR A 90 11.87 2.25 -16.02
C TYR A 90 12.88 2.15 -14.86
N LEU A 91 13.85 1.24 -14.94
CA LEU A 91 14.88 1.07 -13.91
C LEU A 91 15.82 2.26 -13.75
N ASN A 92 15.94 3.13 -14.75
CA ASN A 92 16.75 4.34 -14.66
C ASN A 92 15.90 5.59 -14.41
N SER A 93 14.59 5.43 -14.20
CA SER A 93 13.68 6.57 -14.03
C SER A 93 14.00 7.34 -12.75
N THR A 94 14.12 8.66 -12.92
CA THR A 94 14.26 9.64 -11.84
C THR A 94 12.94 10.37 -11.56
N SER A 95 11.82 9.91 -12.11
CA SER A 95 10.51 10.47 -11.81
C SER A 95 10.13 10.22 -10.36
N MET A 96 9.55 11.23 -9.72
CA MET A 96 9.02 11.17 -8.36
C MET A 96 7.51 10.96 -8.37
N GLN A 97 6.94 10.67 -7.19
CA GLN A 97 5.49 10.64 -7.01
C GLN A 97 4.88 11.99 -7.43
N LEU A 98 3.81 11.93 -8.22
CA LEU A 98 3.02 13.12 -8.56
C LEU A 98 2.19 13.56 -7.34
N ALA A 99 2.01 14.87 -7.19
CA ALA A 99 1.00 15.41 -6.29
C ALA A 99 -0.40 14.89 -6.68
N TYR A 100 -1.24 14.65 -5.67
CA TYR A 100 -2.65 14.33 -5.91
C TYR A 100 -3.44 15.62 -6.14
N VAL A 101 -4.03 15.73 -7.33
CA VAL A 101 -4.94 16.81 -7.70
C VAL A 101 -6.30 16.20 -8.01
N ASP A 102 -7.32 16.68 -7.32
CA ASP A 102 -8.71 16.30 -7.49
C ASP A 102 -9.46 17.44 -8.21
N PRO A 103 -9.79 17.27 -9.51
CA PRO A 103 -10.49 18.31 -10.26
C PRO A 103 -11.92 18.58 -9.77
N LYS A 104 -12.50 17.72 -8.94
CA LYS A 104 -13.86 17.89 -8.41
C LYS A 104 -13.86 18.43 -6.99
N ARG A 105 -12.81 18.16 -6.21
CA ARG A 105 -12.67 18.54 -4.79
C ARG A 105 -11.25 19.03 -4.48
N PRO A 106 -10.89 20.28 -4.84
CA PRO A 106 -9.55 20.82 -4.59
C PRO A 106 -9.12 20.80 -3.11
N ASP A 107 -10.07 20.78 -2.18
CA ASP A 107 -9.85 20.59 -0.73
C ASP A 107 -9.25 19.22 -0.38
N TYR A 108 -9.28 18.25 -1.30
CA TYR A 108 -8.66 16.94 -1.16
C TYR A 108 -7.31 16.79 -1.85
N ASN A 109 -6.81 17.86 -2.47
CA ASN A 109 -5.47 17.89 -3.03
C ASN A 109 -4.41 17.55 -1.97
N SER A 110 -3.29 17.02 -2.42
CA SER A 110 -2.15 16.73 -1.56
C SER A 110 -0.87 16.88 -2.36
N ALA A 111 0.14 17.48 -1.75
CA ALA A 111 1.49 17.41 -2.28
C ALA A 111 1.95 15.94 -2.36
N ARG A 112 3.04 15.69 -3.09
CA ARG A 112 3.68 14.38 -3.06
C ARG A 112 4.13 14.07 -1.62
N LEU A 113 4.06 12.80 -1.26
CA LEU A 113 4.44 12.28 0.05
C LEU A 113 5.82 11.64 0.07
N SER A 114 6.37 11.37 -1.12
CA SER A 114 7.64 10.70 -1.28
C SER A 114 8.44 11.31 -2.43
N ASP A 115 9.74 11.42 -2.21
CA ASP A 115 10.73 11.86 -3.19
C ASP A 115 11.58 10.70 -3.75
N VAL A 116 11.34 9.45 -3.32
CA VAL A 116 12.11 8.32 -3.86
C VAL A 116 11.75 8.08 -5.33
N THR A 117 12.80 7.85 -6.12
CA THR A 117 12.70 7.49 -7.54
C THR A 117 12.79 5.97 -7.72
N VAL A 118 12.58 5.47 -8.95
CA VAL A 118 12.77 4.04 -9.26
C VAL A 118 14.25 3.68 -9.31
N LYS A 119 15.09 4.54 -9.90
CA LYS A 119 16.52 4.27 -10.04
C LYS A 119 17.16 3.93 -8.70
N TRP A 120 17.84 2.79 -8.62
CA TRP A 120 18.57 2.41 -7.43
C TRP A 120 19.74 3.38 -7.19
N ASP A 121 19.96 3.72 -5.92
CA ASP A 121 21.04 4.59 -5.48
C ASP A 121 21.77 3.90 -4.32
N GLU A 122 23.02 3.50 -4.56
CA GLU A 122 23.81 2.81 -3.55
C GLU A 122 24.26 3.76 -2.42
N SER A 123 24.25 5.08 -2.66
CA SER A 123 24.57 6.09 -1.64
C SER A 123 23.38 6.49 -0.77
N ALA A 124 22.16 6.09 -1.14
CA ALA A 124 20.97 6.37 -0.37
C ALA A 124 21.00 5.73 1.02
N THR A 125 20.31 6.35 1.97
CA THR A 125 20.20 5.82 3.34
C THR A 125 19.46 4.48 3.36
N PHE A 126 19.59 3.75 4.47
CA PHE A 126 18.83 2.51 4.68
C PHE A 126 17.32 2.73 4.47
N GLU A 127 16.76 3.80 5.05
CA GLU A 127 15.33 4.10 4.95
C GLU A 127 14.89 4.42 3.51
N GLN A 128 15.69 5.18 2.76
CA GLN A 128 15.41 5.46 1.35
C GLN A 128 15.47 4.20 0.48
N LYS A 129 16.43 3.30 0.74
CA LYS A 129 16.52 2.00 0.05
C LYS A 129 15.34 1.11 0.42
N LEU A 130 14.92 1.08 1.69
CA LEU A 130 13.76 0.34 2.15
C LEU A 130 12.47 0.87 1.51
N GLU A 131 12.29 2.20 1.47
CA GLU A 131 11.15 2.84 0.83
C GLU A 131 11.06 2.47 -0.66
N LYS A 132 12.18 2.47 -1.40
CA LYS A 132 12.22 2.01 -2.79
C LYS A 132 11.74 0.57 -2.92
N ILE A 133 12.28 -0.34 -2.10
CA ILE A 133 11.93 -1.77 -2.12
C ILE A 133 10.45 -1.97 -1.85
N ILE A 134 9.93 -1.43 -0.74
CA ILE A 134 8.54 -1.66 -0.33
C ILE A 134 7.57 -0.96 -1.27
N THR A 135 7.90 0.23 -1.79
CA THR A 135 7.06 0.91 -2.78
C THR A 135 6.92 0.08 -4.07
N GLN A 136 8.00 -0.50 -4.59
CA GLN A 136 7.91 -1.37 -5.76
C GLN A 136 7.24 -2.71 -5.45
N LYS A 137 7.45 -3.28 -4.25
CA LYS A 137 6.70 -4.46 -3.78
C LYS A 137 5.20 -4.17 -3.76
N TRP A 138 4.79 -3.03 -3.19
CA TRP A 138 3.40 -2.58 -3.11
C TRP A 138 2.76 -2.45 -4.50
N ILE A 139 3.49 -1.92 -5.48
CA ILE A 139 3.04 -1.86 -6.88
C ILE A 139 2.88 -3.27 -7.46
N ALA A 140 3.84 -4.17 -7.20
CA ALA A 140 3.87 -5.51 -7.77
C ALA A 140 2.77 -6.45 -7.22
N VAL A 141 2.42 -6.33 -5.94
CA VAL A 141 1.40 -7.19 -5.29
C VAL A 141 -0.03 -6.81 -5.66
N PHE A 142 -0.26 -5.64 -6.28
CA PHE A 142 -1.59 -5.26 -6.76
C PHE A 142 -2.25 -6.37 -7.62
N PRO A 143 -3.53 -6.70 -7.41
CA PRO A 143 -4.51 -6.05 -6.53
C PRO A 143 -4.64 -6.67 -5.11
N GLU A 144 -3.70 -7.51 -4.68
CA GLU A 144 -3.75 -8.12 -3.34
C GLU A 144 -3.51 -7.02 -2.27
N GLY A 145 -4.55 -6.74 -1.50
CA GLY A 145 -4.58 -5.62 -0.55
C GLY A 145 -4.16 -6.00 0.88
N THR A 146 -4.19 -7.28 1.22
CA THR A 146 -3.92 -7.76 2.58
C THR A 146 -2.43 -7.66 2.88
N GLU A 147 -1.59 -8.16 1.99
CA GLU A 147 -0.13 -8.07 1.99
C GLU A 147 0.30 -6.61 1.84
N ALA A 148 -0.31 -5.87 0.93
CA ALA A 148 -0.04 -4.43 0.77
C ALA A 148 -0.28 -3.64 2.06
N TRP A 149 -1.37 -3.94 2.80
CA TRP A 149 -1.68 -3.32 4.08
C TRP A 149 -0.80 -3.83 5.24
N ALA A 150 -0.39 -5.10 5.21
CA ALA A 150 0.54 -5.66 6.18
C ALA A 150 1.92 -4.99 6.07
N GLU A 151 2.46 -4.88 4.86
CA GLU A 151 3.77 -4.27 4.60
C GLU A 151 3.79 -2.79 4.93
N PHE A 152 2.73 -2.06 4.58
CA PHE A 152 2.57 -0.67 4.97
C PHE A 152 2.61 -0.50 6.49
N ARG A 153 1.86 -1.29 7.24
CA ARG A 153 1.86 -1.23 8.72
C ARG A 153 3.18 -1.67 9.35
N ARG A 154 3.96 -2.51 8.67
CA ARG A 154 5.24 -3.03 9.16
C ARG A 154 6.38 -2.03 8.97
N THR A 155 6.32 -1.23 7.91
CA THR A 155 7.44 -0.41 7.43
C THR A 155 7.13 1.08 7.25
N ASP A 156 5.86 1.47 7.34
CA ASP A 156 5.34 2.80 6.96
C ASP A 156 5.58 3.18 5.48
N TYR A 157 5.76 2.19 4.60
CA TYR A 157 5.95 2.37 3.16
C TYR A 157 4.96 1.55 2.31
N PRO A 158 4.56 2.05 1.13
CA PRO A 158 4.82 3.40 0.63
C PRO A 158 4.13 4.46 1.49
N LYS A 159 4.57 5.72 1.41
CA LYS A 159 3.87 6.81 2.11
C LYS A 159 2.46 6.98 1.52
N LEU A 160 1.43 6.69 2.31
CA LEU A 160 0.02 6.74 1.89
C LEU A 160 -0.65 8.04 2.31
N TYR A 161 -1.65 8.49 1.56
CA TYR A 161 -2.46 9.65 1.98
C TYR A 161 -3.27 9.34 3.23
N TYR A 162 -3.29 10.28 4.18
CA TYR A 162 -4.20 10.22 5.33
C TYR A 162 -5.66 10.36 4.89
N ILE A 163 -6.53 9.74 5.70
CA ILE A 163 -7.99 9.87 5.66
C ILE A 163 -8.37 11.32 5.95
N MET A 164 -9.12 11.97 5.06
CA MET A 164 -9.47 13.40 5.20
C MET A 164 -10.61 13.69 6.18
N SER A 165 -11.53 12.75 6.39
CA SER A 165 -12.71 12.95 7.24
C SER A 165 -12.89 11.80 8.25
N PRO A 166 -11.97 11.59 9.22
CA PRO A 166 -12.06 10.54 10.25
C PRO A 166 -13.42 10.62 10.99
N GLN A 167 -14.14 9.49 11.11
CA GLN A 167 -15.35 9.40 11.97
C GLN A 167 -15.11 8.54 13.21
N ASN A 168 -14.02 7.77 13.23
CA ASN A 168 -13.61 7.04 14.42
C ASN A 168 -12.73 7.96 15.28
N PRO A 169 -13.16 8.38 16.48
CA PRO A 169 -12.34 9.24 17.35
C PRO A 169 -11.03 8.59 17.80
N LEU A 170 -10.93 7.25 17.73
CA LEU A 170 -9.69 6.51 18.03
C LEU A 170 -8.63 6.61 16.92
N LEU A 171 -9.03 7.10 15.73
CA LEU A 171 -8.18 7.29 14.56
C LEU A 171 -8.26 8.75 14.10
N PRO A 172 -7.63 9.68 14.84
CA PRO A 172 -7.64 11.09 14.49
C PRO A 172 -6.94 11.34 13.15
N LEU A 173 -7.18 12.52 12.57
CA LEU A 173 -6.53 12.94 11.33
C LEU A 173 -5.00 12.84 11.49
N GLY A 174 -4.32 12.32 10.47
CA GLY A 174 -2.88 12.07 10.53
C GLY A 174 -2.50 10.69 11.09
N THR A 175 -3.47 9.80 11.32
CA THR A 175 -3.21 8.41 11.73
C THR A 175 -3.74 7.40 10.70
N TYR A 176 -3.32 6.14 10.85
CA TYR A 176 -3.79 5.02 10.04
C TYR A 176 -4.35 3.91 10.94
N ILE A 177 -5.24 3.10 10.36
CA ILE A 177 -5.74 1.87 10.99
C ILE A 177 -4.56 0.88 11.14
N LYS A 178 -4.36 0.36 12.35
CA LYS A 178 -3.29 -0.60 12.67
C LYS A 178 -3.78 -2.04 12.71
N ARG A 179 -5.05 -2.26 13.02
CA ARG A 179 -5.71 -3.58 12.98
C ARG A 179 -7.22 -3.43 12.86
N LEU A 180 -7.89 -4.54 12.53
CA LEU A 180 -9.32 -4.66 12.72
C LEU A 180 -9.60 -5.18 14.13
N THR A 181 -10.72 -4.75 14.73
CA THR A 181 -11.21 -5.28 16.00
C THR A 181 -11.71 -6.71 15.83
N TYR A 182 -11.88 -7.44 16.94
CA TYR A 182 -12.54 -8.73 16.84
C TYR A 182 -14.00 -8.55 16.40
N PRO A 183 -14.59 -9.54 15.70
CA PRO A 183 -16.01 -9.49 15.36
C PRO A 183 -16.86 -9.35 16.62
N LEU A 184 -17.87 -8.47 16.59
CA LEU A 184 -18.76 -8.23 17.73
C LEU A 184 -19.44 -9.51 18.22
N THR A 185 -19.66 -10.51 17.35
CA THR A 185 -20.21 -11.82 17.71
C THR A 185 -19.33 -12.59 18.70
N GLN A 186 -18.00 -12.41 18.68
CA GLN A 186 -17.08 -13.02 19.65
C GLN A 186 -17.22 -12.41 21.05
N VAL A 187 -17.71 -11.18 21.14
CA VAL A 187 -17.97 -10.45 22.39
C VAL A 187 -19.26 -10.90 23.07
N VAL A 188 -20.16 -11.57 22.35
CA VAL A 188 -21.51 -11.94 22.84
C VAL A 188 -21.86 -13.43 22.67
N SER A 189 -20.86 -14.28 22.38
CA SER A 189 -21.04 -15.72 22.18
C SER A 189 -20.30 -16.56 23.23
N SER A 190 -20.35 -17.88 23.10
CA SER A 190 -19.62 -18.85 23.94
C SER A 190 -18.09 -18.73 23.88
N SER A 191 -17.55 -17.79 23.09
CA SER A 191 -16.11 -17.51 23.01
C SER A 191 -15.67 -16.30 23.85
N LYS A 192 -16.57 -15.76 24.71
CA LYS A 192 -16.31 -14.55 25.50
C LYS A 192 -15.08 -14.66 26.40
N GLU A 193 -14.90 -15.78 27.12
CA GLU A 193 -13.73 -15.94 27.99
C GLU A 193 -12.42 -15.94 27.19
N ALA A 194 -12.42 -16.58 26.02
CA ALA A 194 -11.25 -16.60 25.14
C ALA A 194 -10.95 -15.22 24.55
N TYR A 195 -12.00 -14.47 24.18
CA TYR A 195 -11.88 -13.07 23.75
C TYR A 195 -11.28 -12.20 24.85
N ASP A 196 -11.82 -12.24 26.08
CA ASP A 196 -11.34 -11.42 27.20
C ASP A 196 -9.88 -11.74 27.54
N ALA A 197 -9.52 -13.04 27.55
CA ALA A 197 -8.15 -13.48 27.78
C ALA A 197 -7.20 -12.95 26.69
N ALA A 198 -7.60 -12.98 25.42
CA ALA A 198 -6.78 -12.48 24.31
C ALA A 198 -6.60 -10.96 24.36
N VAL A 199 -7.67 -10.21 24.66
CA VAL A 199 -7.63 -8.75 24.79
C VAL A 199 -6.71 -8.33 25.94
N SER A 200 -6.85 -8.98 27.10
CA SER A 200 -6.01 -8.71 28.27
C SER A 200 -4.54 -9.02 28.01
N SER A 201 -4.25 -10.21 27.47
CA SER A 201 -2.88 -10.72 27.35
C SER A 201 -2.09 -10.11 26.19
N TYR A 202 -2.76 -9.79 25.08
CA TYR A 202 -2.06 -9.47 23.82
C TYR A 202 -2.38 -8.09 23.26
N LEU A 203 -3.46 -7.44 23.69
CA LEU A 203 -3.89 -6.14 23.16
C LEU A 203 -3.80 -5.01 24.19
N GLY A 204 -3.15 -5.26 25.34
CA GLY A 204 -3.03 -4.26 26.41
C GLY A 204 -4.37 -3.90 27.05
N GLY A 205 -5.32 -4.84 27.05
CA GLY A 205 -6.63 -4.69 27.67
C GLY A 205 -7.65 -3.91 26.83
N LYS A 206 -7.37 -3.58 25.56
CA LYS A 206 -8.30 -2.84 24.69
C LYS A 206 -8.37 -3.44 23.29
N ASP A 207 -9.58 -3.66 22.79
CA ASP A 207 -9.83 -4.13 21.43
C ASP A 207 -10.08 -2.95 20.47
N ASP A 208 -9.05 -2.15 20.20
CA ASP A 208 -9.16 -0.94 19.39
C ASP A 208 -8.35 -1.02 18.09
N GLU A 209 -8.75 -0.26 17.06
CA GLU A 209 -8.08 -0.18 15.75
C GLU A 209 -6.70 0.49 15.80
N ASN A 210 -6.38 1.19 16.90
CA ASN A 210 -5.11 1.89 17.13
C ASN A 210 -4.08 1.05 17.93
N VAL A 211 -4.42 -0.17 18.32
CA VAL A 211 -3.48 -1.09 18.97
C VAL A 211 -2.54 -1.68 17.91
N LYS A 212 -1.23 -1.60 18.14
CA LYS A 212 -0.22 -2.19 17.26
C LYS A 212 -0.26 -3.72 17.37
N PHE A 213 -0.13 -4.41 16.24
CA PHE A 213 0.08 -5.85 16.22
C PHE A 213 1.55 -6.18 16.49
N TYR A 214 1.86 -7.39 16.96
CA TYR A 214 3.19 -7.72 17.51
C TYR A 214 4.37 -7.52 16.54
N TRP A 215 4.15 -7.64 15.22
CA TRP A 215 5.18 -7.46 14.20
C TRP A 215 5.31 -6.01 13.71
N MET A 216 4.41 -5.12 14.11
CA MET A 216 4.49 -3.69 13.81
C MET A 216 5.52 -3.07 14.75
N LYS A 217 6.64 -2.64 14.19
CA LYS A 217 7.70 -1.97 14.96
C LYS A 217 7.37 -0.51 15.21
#